data_AF-A0A521SW41-F1
#
_entry.id   AF-A0A521SW41-F1
#
_cell.length_a   1.000
_cell.length_b   1.000
_cell.length_c   1.000
_cell.angle_alpha   90.00
_cell.angle_beta   90.00
_cell.angle_gamma   90.00
#
_symmetry.space_group_name_H-M   'P 1'
#
loop_
_entity.id
_entity.type
_entity.pdbx_description
1 polymer ?
#
loop_
_entity_poly.entity_id
_entity_poly.type
_entity_poly.pdbx_seq_one_letter_code
_entity_poly.pdbx_strand_id
1 'polypeptide(L)' 'MAVYKVSVVVSGGGNYPGAILNLKQEPKVGDVIKLGAEDFVITEVLQLMPPRGDFHFLHVTCRPKAD' A
#
# COMPACT_ATOMS: atom_id res chain seq x y z
N MET A 1 9.85 -15.86 5.98
CA MET A 1 9.90 -14.39 6.22
C MET A 1 8.65 -13.82 5.58
N ALA A 2 7.84 -13.08 6.34
CA ALA A 2 6.54 -12.62 5.86
C ALA A 2 6.64 -11.76 4.58
N VAL A 3 5.71 -11.98 3.65
CA VAL A 3 5.56 -11.21 2.41
C VAL A 3 4.16 -10.60 2.40
N TYR A 4 4.10 -9.28 2.26
CA TYR A 4 2.84 -8.55 2.23
C TYR A 4 2.53 -8.19 0.78
N LYS A 5 1.52 -8.85 0.20
CA LYS A 5 0.93 -8.47 -1.08
C LYS A 5 -0.04 -7.34 -0.84
N VAL A 6 0.31 -6.15 -1.33
CA VAL A 6 -0.40 -4.91 -1.04
C VAL A 6 -1.05 -4.38 -2.31
N SER A 7 -2.38 -4.33 -2.35
CA SER A 7 -3.15 -3.59 -3.34
C SER A 7 -3.20 -2.12 -2.91
N VAL A 8 -2.63 -1.23 -3.72
CA VAL A 8 -2.53 0.20 -3.44
C VAL A 8 -3.55 0.96 -4.27
N VAL A 9 -4.39 1.76 -3.62
CA VAL A 9 -5.29 2.71 -4.25
C VAL A 9 -4.90 4.13 -3.86
N VAL A 10 -4.79 4.99 -4.87
CA VAL A 10 -4.51 6.42 -4.68
C VAL A 10 -5.84 7.18 -4.62
N SER A 11 -6.12 7.78 -3.48
CA SER A 11 -7.27 8.66 -3.27
C SER A 11 -7.07 10.01 -3.98
N GLY A 12 -8.17 10.62 -4.46
CA GLY A 12 -8.15 11.94 -5.09
C GLY A 12 -8.18 11.97 -6.63
N GLY A 13 -8.38 10.82 -7.29
CA GLY A 13 -8.75 10.77 -8.72
C GLY A 13 -7.69 11.30 -9.70
N GLY A 14 -6.42 11.37 -9.29
CA GLY A 14 -5.30 11.71 -10.18
C GLY A 14 -4.96 10.61 -11.19
N ASN A 15 -3.97 10.86 -12.05
CA ASN A 15 -3.52 9.95 -13.12
C ASN A 15 -2.81 8.67 -12.65
N TYR A 16 -2.87 8.34 -11.36
CA TYR A 16 -2.16 7.20 -10.80
C TYR A 16 -3.06 5.96 -10.77
N PRO A 17 -2.78 4.92 -11.57
CA PRO A 17 -3.66 3.76 -11.74
C PRO A 17 -3.68 2.80 -10.54
N GLY A 18 -3.17 3.19 -9.38
CA GLY A 18 -2.88 2.28 -8.27
C GLY A 18 -1.73 1.31 -8.61
N ALA A 19 -1.45 0.37 -7.72
CA ALA A 19 -0.41 -0.64 -7.93
C ALA A 19 -0.65 -1.90 -7.09
N ILE A 20 0.08 -2.98 -7.41
CA ILE A 20 0.25 -4.11 -6.49
C ILE A 20 1.73 -4.21 -6.14
N LEU A 21 2.04 -4.15 -4.85
CA LEU A 21 3.41 -4.20 -4.32
C LEU A 21 3.61 -5.46 -3.48
N ASN A 22 4.85 -5.96 -3.44
CA ASN A 22 5.27 -6.92 -2.42
C ASN A 22 6.17 -6.18 -1.42
N LEU A 23 5.74 -6.08 -0.16
CA LEU A 23 6.53 -5.47 0.91
C LEU A 23 7.11 -6.55 1.82
N LYS A 24 8.29 -6.27 2.39
CA LYS A 24 8.94 -7.14 3.39
C LYS A 24 8.48 -6.86 4.82
N GLN A 25 7.78 -5.75 5.02
CA GLN A 25 7.25 -5.31 6.30
C GLN A 25 5.78 -4.94 6.13
N GLU A 26 5.02 -5.10 7.21
CA GLU A 26 3.62 -4.73 7.23
C GLU A 26 3.48 -3.21 7.06
N PRO A 27 2.74 -2.73 6.05
CA PRO A 27 2.47 -1.31 5.89
C PRO A 27 1.59 -0.80 7.04
N LYS A 28 1.83 0.43 7.46
CA LYS A 28 1.06 1.11 8.49
C LYS A 28 0.52 2.44 7.98
N VAL A 29 -0.54 2.92 8.60
CA VAL A 29 -1.01 4.30 8.39
C VAL A 29 0.11 5.27 8.76
N GLY A 30 0.38 6.23 7.88
CA GLY A 30 1.48 7.19 8.00
C GLY A 30 2.76 6.78 7.29
N ASP A 31 2.93 5.51 6.91
CA ASP A 31 4.09 5.09 6.12
C ASP A 31 4.07 5.76 4.74
N VAL A 32 5.27 5.98 4.19
CA VAL A 32 5.47 6.52 2.85
C VAL A 32 5.82 5.39 1.90
N ILE A 33 5.09 5.28 0.79
CA ILE A 33 5.35 4.34 -0.29
C ILE A 33 5.66 5.10 -1.58
N LYS A 34 6.60 4.56 -2.37
CA LYS A 34 6.94 5.08 -3.70
C LYS A 34 6.13 4.36 -4.76
N LEU A 35 5.40 5.11 -5.59
CA LEU A 35 4.79 4.60 -6.81
C LEU A 35 5.45 5.31 -8.00
N GLY A 36 6.34 4.60 -8.70
CA GLY A 36 7.18 5.23 -9.71
C GLY A 36 8.16 6.23 -9.09
N ALA A 37 8.05 7.50 -9.48
CA ALA A 37 8.90 8.58 -8.98
C ALA A 37 8.27 9.39 -7.83
N GLU A 38 6.99 9.18 -7.53
CA GLU A 38 6.24 9.97 -6.54
C GLU A 38 6.08 9.24 -5.20
N ASP A 39 6.03 10.04 -4.14
CA ASP A 39 5.83 9.58 -2.76
C ASP A 39 4.36 9.73 -2.34
N PHE A 40 3.83 8.69 -1.69
CA PHE A 40 2.45 8.65 -1.22
C PHE A 40 2.42 8.26 0.25
N VAL A 41 1.54 8.91 1.02
CA VAL A 41 1.33 8.58 2.43
C VAL A 41 0.14 7.64 2.55
N ILE A 42 0.33 6.51 3.23
CA ILE A 42 -0.75 5.57 3.54
C ILE A 42 -1.70 6.21 4.55
N THR A 43 -2.98 6.25 4.22
CA THR A 43 -4.05 6.77 5.08
C THR A 43 -4.91 5.68 5.67
N GLU A 44 -4.92 4.49 5.07
CA GLU A 44 -5.72 3.35 5.51
C GLU A 44 -5.00 2.04 5.18
N VAL A 45 -5.13 1.04 6.05
CA VAL A 45 -4.65 -0.32 5.83
C VAL A 45 -5.78 -1.29 6.19
N LEU A 46 -6.15 -2.15 5.26
CA LEU A 46 -7.19 -3.16 5.42
C LEU A 46 -6.64 -4.54 5.07
N GLN A 47 -6.84 -5.54 5.92
CA GLN A 47 -6.55 -6.92 5.57
C GLN A 47 -7.69 -7.49 4.71
N LEU A 48 -7.39 -7.83 3.45
CA LEU A 48 -8.39 -8.32 2.49
C LEU A 48 -8.85 -9.74 2.78
N MET A 49 -7.95 -10.59 3.28
CA MET A 49 -8.25 -11.96 3.65
C MET A 49 -7.25 -12.46 4.70
N PRO A 50 -7.57 -13.55 5.44
CA PRO A 50 -6.64 -14.17 6.36
C PRO A 50 -5.31 -14.53 5.68
N PRO A 51 -4.16 -14.42 6.37
CA PRO A 51 -2.87 -14.83 5.84
C PRO A 51 -2.84 -16.31 5.46
N ARG A 52 -2.04 -16.64 4.45
CA ARG A 52 -1.78 -18.02 4.03
C ARG A 52 -0.30 -18.34 4.19
N GLY A 53 0.05 -18.99 5.29
CA GLY A 53 1.45 -19.14 5.70
C GLY A 53 2.10 -17.77 5.90
N ASP A 54 3.23 -17.55 5.24
CA ASP A 54 3.98 -16.28 5.30
C ASP A 54 3.39 -15.16 4.41
N PHE A 55 2.31 -15.42 3.66
CA PHE A 55 1.72 -14.43 2.75
C PHE A 55 0.53 -13.70 3.38
N HIS A 56 0.64 -12.37 3.43
CA HIS A 56 -0.41 -11.47 3.90
C HIS A 56 -0.98 -10.70 2.72
N PHE A 57 -2.30 -10.53 2.69
CA PHE A 57 -3.01 -9.84 1.60
C PHE A 57 -3.66 -8.59 2.15
N LEU A 58 -3.07 -7.44 1.82
CA LEU A 58 -3.47 -6.15 2.34
C LEU A 58 -3.94 -5.24 1.20
N HIS A 59 -4.82 -4.34 1.56
CA HIS A 59 -5.21 -3.19 0.77
C HIS A 59 -4.77 -1.94 1.51
N VAL A 60 -4.24 -0.96 0.80
CA VAL A 60 -3.91 0.33 1.37
C VAL A 60 -4.47 1.43 0.50
N THR A 61 -5.10 2.40 1.16
CA THR A 61 -5.45 3.68 0.55
C THR A 61 -4.34 4.65 0.87
N CYS A 62 -3.85 5.37 -0.13
CA CYS A 62 -2.85 6.41 0.06
C CYS A 62 -3.26 7.71 -0.63
N ARG A 63 -2.54 8.78 -0.32
CA ARG A 63 -2.67 10.10 -0.97
C ARG A 63 -1.28 10.61 -1.34
N PRO A 64 -1.15 11.47 -2.36
CA PRO A 64 0.12 12.12 -2.65
C PRO A 64 0.68 12.77 -1.40
N LYS A 65 1.97 12.55 -1.15
CA LYS A 65 2.68 13.28 -0.12
C LYS A 65 2.93 14.69 -0.66
N ALA A 66 2.09 15.64 -0.28
CA ALA A 66 2.42 17.05 -0.49
C ALA A 66 3.77 17.35 0.17
N ASP A 67 4.58 18.18 -0.48
CA ASP A 67 5.85 18.69 0.07
C ASP A 67 5.62 19.42 1.39
#